data_AF-A0A6B3GYY0-F1
#
_entry.id   AF-A0A6B3GYY0-F1
#
_cell.length_a   1.000
_cell.length_b   1.000
_cell.length_c   1.000
_cell.angle_alpha   90.00
_cell.angle_beta   90.00
_cell.angle_gamma   90.00
#
_symmetry.space_group_name_H-M   'P 1'
#
loop_
_entity.id
_entity.type
_entity.pdbx_description
1 polymer ?
#
loop_
_entity_poly.entity_id
_entity_poly.type
_entity_poly.pdbx_seq_one_letter_code
_entity_poly.pdbx_strand_id
1 'polypeptide(L)'
;GSREAIAQAKGEMVEGLPEDGCAVLNADDPLVRAMASRTKARVLLFGEAPEADVRGEKVRMTPDGRPAFELHTPTGCSDVTMRLYGE
;
A
#
# COMPACT_ATOMS: atom_id res chain seq x y z
N GLY A 1 -5.92 -17.40 12.59
CA GLY A 1 -4.71 -16.77 13.14
C GLY A 1 -5.04 -15.33 13.41
N SER A 2 -4.73 -14.81 14.60
CA SER A 2 -5.12 -13.45 14.99
C SER A 2 -4.33 -12.40 14.18
N ARG A 3 -4.83 -11.16 14.11
CA ARG A 3 -4.18 -10.04 13.38
C ARG A 3 -2.74 -9.83 13.85
N GLU A 4 -2.47 -10.10 15.12
CA GLU A 4 -1.15 -10.03 15.75
C GLU A 4 -0.18 -11.07 15.18
N ALA A 5 -0.65 -12.28 14.87
CA ALA A 5 0.19 -13.32 14.26
C ALA A 5 0.57 -12.98 12.81
N ILE A 6 -0.32 -12.33 12.05
CA ILE A 6 -0.02 -11.82 10.70
C ILE A 6 0.98 -10.67 10.79
N ALA A 7 0.85 -9.79 11.78
CA ALA A 7 1.78 -8.70 12.01
C ALA A 7 3.18 -9.20 12.40
N GLN A 8 3.27 -10.27 13.18
CA GLN A 8 4.55 -10.88 13.56
C GLN A 8 5.24 -11.53 12.36
N ALA A 9 4.51 -12.37 11.60
CA ALA A 9 5.05 -13.05 10.42
C ALA A 9 5.44 -12.09 9.27
N LYS A 10 4.68 -11.00 9.05
CA LYS A 10 5.05 -9.97 8.07
C LYS A 10 6.22 -9.10 8.52
N GLY A 11 6.39 -8.92 9.83
CA GLY A 11 7.52 -8.19 10.41
C GLY A 11 8.87 -8.81 10.08
N GLU A 12 8.97 -10.14 10.10
CA GLU A 12 10.20 -10.87 9.77
C GLU A 12 10.64 -10.63 8.31
N MET A 13 9.69 -10.49 7.38
CA MET A 13 9.99 -10.18 5.97
C MET A 13 10.55 -8.76 5.80
N VAL A 14 10.04 -7.79 6.55
CA VAL A 14 10.48 -6.38 6.45
C VAL A 14 11.83 -6.17 7.14
N GLU A 15 12.07 -6.87 8.25
CA GLU A 15 13.34 -6.90 8.98
C GLU A 15 14.47 -7.59 8.20
N GLY A 16 14.13 -8.58 7.38
CA GLY A 16 15.09 -9.31 6.54
C GLY A 16 15.50 -8.61 5.25
N LEU A 17 14.97 -7.41 4.97
CA LEU A 17 15.34 -6.67 3.76
C LEU A 17 16.80 -6.20 3.81
N PRO A 18 17.53 -6.29 2.68
CA PRO A 18 18.85 -5.68 2.58
C PRO A 18 18.73 -4.14 2.66
N GLU A 19 19.83 -3.45 2.94
CA GLU A 19 19.84 -1.99 3.10
C GLU A 19 19.39 -1.23 1.82
N ASP A 20 19.62 -1.82 0.64
CA ASP A 20 19.17 -1.33 -0.66
C ASP A 20 17.78 -1.84 -1.06
N GLY A 21 17.14 -2.62 -0.19
CA GLY A 21 15.79 -3.14 -0.37
C GLY A 21 14.71 -2.05 -0.28
N CYS A 22 13.48 -2.43 -0.61
CA CYS A 22 12.30 -1.57 -0.50
C CYS A 22 11.14 -2.31 0.16
N ALA A 23 10.67 -1.80 1.30
CA ALA A 23 9.46 -2.25 1.97
C ALA A 23 8.25 -1.48 1.41
N VAL A 24 7.35 -2.19 0.74
CA VAL A 24 6.07 -1.64 0.28
C VAL A 24 4.99 -1.99 1.30
N LEU A 25 4.50 -0.99 2.03
CA LEU A 25 3.64 -1.19 3.20
C LEU A 25 2.30 -0.46 3.03
N ASN A 26 1.23 -1.09 3.52
CA ASN A 26 -0.10 -0.49 3.53
C ASN A 26 -0.20 0.58 4.63
N ALA A 27 -0.51 1.82 4.27
CA ALA A 27 -0.69 2.94 5.18
C ALA A 27 -2.02 2.89 5.95
N ASP A 28 -3.05 2.28 5.37
CA ASP A 28 -4.41 2.21 5.92
C ASP A 28 -4.53 1.18 7.06
N ASP A 29 -3.54 0.29 7.20
CA ASP A 29 -3.44 -0.65 8.30
C ASP A 29 -2.37 -0.18 9.31
N PRO A 30 -2.76 0.34 10.49
CA PRO A 30 -1.83 0.84 11.49
C PRO A 30 -0.77 -0.19 11.93
N LEU A 31 -1.11 -1.49 11.94
CA LEU A 31 -0.18 -2.55 12.32
C LEU A 31 0.89 -2.76 11.25
N VAL A 32 0.53 -2.66 9.98
CA VAL A 32 1.47 -2.75 8.85
C VAL A 32 2.31 -1.48 8.75
N ARG A 33 1.69 -0.30 8.89
CA ARG A 33 2.39 0.99 8.91
C ARG A 33 3.46 1.06 10.01
N ALA A 34 3.17 0.51 11.18
CA ALA A 34 4.14 0.45 12.29
C ALA A 34 5.39 -0.40 11.97
N MET A 35 5.36 -1.26 10.94
CA MET A 35 6.54 -2.04 10.53
C MET A 35 7.61 -1.18 9.86
N ALA A 36 7.27 0.04 9.41
CA ALA A 36 8.25 0.96 8.83
C ALA A 36 9.44 1.23 9.76
N SER A 37 9.24 1.24 11.08
CA SER A 37 10.32 1.44 12.05
C SER A 37 11.19 0.19 12.29
N ARG A 38 10.85 -0.95 11.70
CA ARG A 38 11.52 -2.24 11.90
C ARG A 38 12.54 -2.55 10.81
N THR A 39 12.67 -1.71 9.79
CA THR A 39 13.65 -1.88 8.71
C THR A 39 14.51 -0.64 8.52
N LYS A 40 15.73 -0.84 8.02
CA LYS A 40 16.60 0.24 7.54
C LYS A 40 16.47 0.46 6.04
N ALA A 41 15.78 -0.46 5.34
CA ALA A 41 15.50 -0.36 3.92
C ALA A 41 14.60 0.85 3.62
N ARG A 42 14.54 1.24 2.35
CA ARG A 42 13.59 2.27 1.91
C ARG A 42 12.17 1.80 2.19
N VAL A 43 11.31 2.68 2.70
CA VAL A 43 9.88 2.41 2.87
C VAL A 43 9.10 3.19 1.82
N LEU A 44 8.11 2.54 1.20
CA LEU A 44 7.10 3.14 0.34
C LEU A 44 5.73 2.76 0.88
N LEU A 45 4.95 3.78 1.25
CA LEU A 45 3.60 3.61 1.75
C LEU A 45 2.59 3.68 0.60
N PHE A 46 1.62 2.77 0.58
CA PHE A 46 0.49 2.81 -0.34
C PHE A 46 -0.83 2.75 0.43
N GLY A 47 -1.89 3.33 -0.12
CA GLY A 47 -3.23 3.28 0.48
C GLY A 47 -4.10 4.47 0.10
N GLU A 48 -5.17 4.69 0.85
CA GLU A 48 -6.03 5.88 0.72
C GLU A 48 -5.64 6.96 1.75
N ALA A 49 -4.89 6.60 2.79
CA ALA A 49 -4.45 7.50 3.83
C ALA A 49 -3.61 8.68 3.28
N PRO A 50 -3.75 9.89 3.84
CA PRO A 50 -3.00 11.07 3.40
C PRO A 50 -1.46 10.91 3.45
N GLU A 51 -0.97 10.09 4.37
CA GLU A 51 0.45 9.80 4.56
C GLU A 51 1.03 8.76 3.57
N ALA A 52 0.23 8.15 2.71
CA ALA A 52 0.74 7.23 1.70
C ALA A 52 1.46 7.96 0.56
N ASP A 53 2.59 7.40 0.10
CA ASP A 53 3.36 7.89 -1.04
C ASP A 53 2.64 7.63 -2.37
N VAL A 54 1.97 6.48 -2.45
CA VAL A 54 1.14 6.07 -3.60
C VAL A 54 -0.31 5.98 -3.14
N ARG A 55 -1.15 6.89 -3.64
CA ARG A 55 -2.53 7.04 -3.17
C ARG A 55 -3.57 6.72 -4.22
N GLY A 56 -4.58 5.97 -3.83
CA GLY A 56 -5.83 5.84 -4.58
C GLY A 56 -6.86 6.81 -4.02
N GLU A 57 -7.34 7.73 -4.84
CA GLU A 57 -8.43 8.64 -4.47
C GLU A 57 -9.61 8.50 -5.44
N LYS A 58 -10.78 9.04 -5.06
CA LYS A 58 -11.98 9.08 -5.93
C LYS A 58 -12.34 7.71 -6.52
N VAL A 59 -12.27 6.68 -5.68
CA VAL A 59 -12.63 5.31 -6.03
C VAL A 59 -14.09 5.30 -6.49
N ARG A 60 -14.32 4.74 -7.68
CA ARG A 60 -15.61 4.71 -8.36
C ARG A 60 -15.74 3.45 -9.19
N MET A 61 -16.97 3.13 -9.57
CA MET A 61 -17.25 2.12 -10.59
C MET A 61 -17.59 2.81 -11.91
N THR A 62 -16.98 2.35 -13.00
CA THR A 62 -17.35 2.78 -14.35
C THR A 62 -18.73 2.21 -14.74
N PRO A 63 -19.40 2.77 -15.78
CA PRO A 63 -20.70 2.27 -16.23
C PRO A 63 -20.71 0.79 -16.66
N ASP A 64 -19.56 0.26 -17.10
CA ASP A 64 -19.38 -1.15 -17.45
C ASP A 64 -18.92 -2.02 -16.28
N GLY A 65 -18.98 -1.50 -15.05
CA GLY A 65 -18.76 -2.24 -13.81
C GLY A 65 -17.29 -2.48 -13.47
N ARG A 66 -16.37 -1.61 -13.90
CA ARG A 66 -14.95 -1.71 -13.55
C ARG A 66 -14.56 -0.72 -12.46
N PRO A 67 -13.74 -1.13 -11.48
CA PRO A 67 -13.15 -0.19 -10.54
C PRO A 67 -12.26 0.82 -11.26
N ALA A 68 -12.41 2.09 -10.89
CA ALA A 68 -11.57 3.19 -11.34
C ALA A 68 -11.25 4.10 -10.16
N PHE A 69 -10.08 4.71 -10.19
CA PHE A 69 -9.62 5.64 -9.16
C PHE A 69 -8.58 6.61 -9.75
N GLU A 70 -8.38 7.73 -9.09
CA GLU A 70 -7.29 8.64 -9.37
C GLU A 70 -6.04 8.15 -8.63
N LEU A 71 -5.01 7.77 -9.38
CA LEU A 71 -3.72 7.31 -8.85
C LEU A 71 -2.79 8.51 -8.68
N HIS A 72 -2.44 8.81 -7.44
CA HIS A 72 -1.41 9.78 -7.10
C HIS A 72 -0.10 9.05 -6.78
N THR A 73 1.00 9.55 -7.34
CA THR A 73 2.36 9.07 -7.08
C THR A 73 3.29 10.26 -6.87
N PRO A 74 4.52 10.06 -6.33
CA PRO A 74 5.49 11.15 -6.19
C PRO A 74 5.88 11.80 -7.53
N THR A 75 5.64 11.13 -8.66
CA THR A 75 6.03 11.59 -10.00
C THR A 75 4.85 12.12 -10.83
N GLY A 76 3.62 12.08 -10.32
CA GLY A 76 2.45 12.59 -11.04
C GLY A 76 1.14 11.92 -10.62
N CYS A 77 0.08 12.34 -11.30
CA CYS A 77 -1.28 11.86 -11.08
C CYS A 77 -1.90 11.38 -12.39
N SER A 78 -2.68 10.29 -12.35
CA SER A 78 -3.46 9.81 -13.50
C SER A 78 -4.73 9.08 -13.06
N ASP A 79 -5.79 9.20 -13.84
CA ASP A 79 -6.94 8.30 -13.73
C ASP A 79 -6.55 6.88 -14.18
N VAL A 80 -6.97 5.89 -13.40
CA VAL A 80 -6.74 4.45 -13.66
C VAL A 80 -8.09 3.74 -13.70
N THR A 81 -8.28 2.87 -14.69
CA THR A 81 -9.39 1.92 -14.75
C THR A 81 -8.84 0.51 -14.74
N MET A 82 -9.22 -0.28 -13.74
CA MET A 82 -8.73 -1.64 -13.58
C MET A 82 -9.27 -2.54 -14.69
N ARG A 83 -8.41 -3.44 -15.18
CA ARG A 83 -8.77 -4.48 -16.15
C ARG A 83 -9.29 -5.76 -15.51
N LEU A 84 -9.24 -5.84 -14.18
CA LEU A 84 -9.73 -6.93 -13.36
C LEU A 84 -11.10 -6.57 -12.78
N TYR A 85 -12.05 -7.51 -12.83
CA TYR A 85 -13.33 -7.41 -12.13
C TYR A 85 -13.11 -7.76 -10.65
N GLY A 86 -13.44 -6.87 -9.71
CA GLY A 86 -13.41 -7.15 -8.26
C GLY A 86 -13.45 -5.89 -7.39
N GLU A 87 -14.26 -5.95 -6.32
CA GLU A 87 -14.31 -4.96 -5.21
C GLU A 87 -13.00 -4.87 -4.42
#